data_AF-A0A8I6X3F0-F1
#
_entry.id   AF-A0A8I6X3F0-F1
#
_cell.length_a   1.000
_cell.length_b   1.000
_cell.length_c   1.000
_cell.angle_alpha   90.00
_cell.angle_beta   90.00
_cell.angle_gamma   90.00
#
_symmetry.space_group_name_H-M   'P 1'
#
loop_
_entity.id
_entity.type
_entity.pdbx_description
1 polymer ?
#
loop_
_entity_poly.entity_id
_entity_poly.type
_entity_poly.pdbx_seq_one_letter_code
_entity_poly.pdbx_strand_id
1 'polypeptide(L)'
;MRRYYMQIWDHACQDDEQLRTTTGYEAQITKPSWSMAKFTSSETWQLRELEFVGFRPREQEISFLRSVMERASNLKTVLLKEDEDLCEDCDSMSTPRGGFCPADKGEQEAIVRQLTDGVQSSAQIIFPNSGGS
;
A
#
# COMPACT_ATOMS: atom_id res chain seq x y z
N MET A 1 -5.03 -22.87 11.07
CA MET A 1 -3.82 -22.02 10.91
C MET A 1 -4.27 -20.56 10.92
N ARG A 2 -3.69 -19.70 11.76
CA ARG A 2 -3.97 -18.26 11.72
C ARG A 2 -3.26 -17.67 10.49
N ARG A 3 -3.99 -16.94 9.63
CA ARG A 3 -3.43 -16.14 8.54
C ARG A 3 -3.28 -14.71 9.07
N TYR A 4 -2.08 -14.15 8.99
CA TYR A 4 -1.83 -12.75 9.31
C TYR A 4 -1.78 -11.98 7.99
N TYR A 5 -2.73 -11.05 7.86
CA TYR A 5 -2.93 -10.19 6.70
C TYR A 5 -2.88 -8.74 7.15
N MET A 6 -2.29 -7.88 6.32
CA MET A 6 -2.23 -6.43 6.54
C MET A 6 -2.70 -5.74 5.27
N GLN A 7 -3.57 -4.74 5.43
CA GLN A 7 -3.98 -3.84 4.37
C GLN A 7 -3.44 -2.44 4.67
N ILE A 8 -2.89 -1.76 3.67
CA ILE A 8 -2.33 -0.42 3.77
C ILE A 8 -2.90 0.43 2.64
N TRP A 9 -3.24 1.67 2.97
CA TRP A 9 -3.70 2.69 2.02
C TRP A 9 -2.59 3.73 1.82
N ASP A 10 -2.46 4.24 0.59
CA ASP A 10 -1.47 5.27 0.24
C ASP A 10 -1.75 6.65 0.88
N HIS A 11 -2.87 6.79 1.59
CA HIS A 11 -3.33 7.98 2.27
C HIS A 11 -3.88 7.68 3.67
N ALA A 12 -3.87 8.70 4.52
CA ALA A 12 -4.66 8.68 5.75
C ALA A 12 -5.93 9.52 5.53
N CYS A 13 -7.10 8.88 5.64
CA CYS A 13 -8.39 9.56 5.73
C CYS A 13 -8.47 10.19 7.15
N GLN A 14 -8.28 11.51 7.27
CA GLN A 14 -8.56 12.21 8.53
C GLN A 14 -10.05 12.49 8.59
N ASP A 15 -10.82 11.57 9.17
CA ASP A 15 -12.19 11.85 9.58
C ASP A 15 -12.22 12.07 11.10
N ASP A 16 -12.51 13.31 11.49
CA ASP A 16 -12.95 13.61 12.83
C ASP A 16 -14.40 14.09 12.70
N GLU A 17 -15.32 13.15 12.91
CA GLU A 17 -16.76 13.32 12.74
C GLU A 17 -17.29 14.54 13.53
N GLN A 18 -16.67 14.82 14.69
CA GLN A 18 -16.99 15.99 15.51
C GLN A 18 -16.50 17.31 14.87
N LEU A 19 -15.34 17.31 14.22
CA LEU A 19 -14.85 18.49 13.49
C LEU A 19 -15.67 18.75 12.23
N ARG A 20 -16.06 17.71 11.47
CA ARG A 20 -16.95 17.85 10.29
C ARG A 20 -18.25 18.56 10.66
N THR A 21 -18.93 18.07 11.71
CA THR A 21 -20.23 18.58 12.14
C THR A 21 -20.17 19.97 12.78
N THR A 22 -19.09 20.28 13.51
CA THR A 22 -18.99 21.55 14.26
C THR A 22 -18.39 22.69 13.45
N THR A 23 -17.48 22.39 12.51
CA THR A 23 -16.70 23.42 11.80
C THR A 23 -16.90 23.46 10.28
N GLY A 24 -17.62 22.48 9.71
CA GLY A 24 -17.68 22.31 8.26
C GLY A 24 -16.35 21.87 7.65
N TYR A 25 -15.47 21.25 8.44
CA TYR A 25 -14.18 20.74 8.01
C TYR A 25 -14.39 19.62 6.97
N GLU A 26 -13.90 19.81 5.75
CA GLU A 26 -13.88 18.75 4.75
C GLU A 26 -12.74 17.76 5.07
N ALA A 27 -13.01 16.46 4.91
CA ALA A 27 -12.01 15.42 5.12
C ALA A 27 -10.77 15.71 4.27
N GLN A 28 -9.57 15.65 4.86
CA GLN A 28 -8.34 15.92 4.12
C GLN A 28 -7.59 14.63 3.82
N ILE A 29 -7.29 14.40 2.54
CA ILE A 29 -6.39 13.34 2.11
C ILE A 29 -4.96 13.78 2.44
N THR A 30 -4.37 13.21 3.48
CA THR A 30 -2.99 13.50 3.85
C THR A 30 -2.07 12.38 3.37
N LYS A 31 -0.88 12.77 2.88
CA LYS A 31 0.16 11.79 2.56
C LYS A 31 0.70 11.20 3.86
N PRO A 32 0.76 9.87 4.00
CA PRO A 32 1.21 9.24 5.23
C PRO A 32 2.70 9.50 5.42
N SER A 33 3.12 9.67 6.66
CA SER A 33 4.54 9.68 7.00
C SER A 33 5.07 8.24 6.92
N TRP A 34 5.78 7.89 5.85
CA TRP A 34 6.43 6.59 5.63
C TRP A 34 7.62 6.32 6.58
N SER A 35 7.59 6.83 7.81
CA SER A 35 8.71 6.76 8.75
C SER A 35 8.94 5.32 9.21
N MET A 36 10.10 4.76 8.87
CA MET A 36 10.47 3.40 9.26
C MET A 36 10.90 3.28 10.73
N ALA A 37 11.08 4.41 11.42
CA ALA A 37 11.61 4.49 12.79
C ALA A 37 10.74 3.81 13.86
N LYS A 38 9.48 3.48 13.56
CA LYS A 38 8.58 2.74 14.47
C LYS A 38 8.59 1.22 14.25
N PHE A 39 9.26 0.73 13.20
CA PHE A 39 9.41 -0.71 12.94
C PHE A 39 10.69 -1.26 13.60
N THR A 40 10.75 -1.19 14.93
CA THR A 40 11.96 -1.53 15.71
C THR A 40 11.93 -2.93 16.32
N SER A 41 10.82 -3.68 16.19
CA SER A 41 10.74 -5.03 16.75
C SER A 41 11.68 -5.96 15.98
N SER A 42 12.64 -6.56 16.68
CA SER A 42 13.51 -7.62 16.15
C SER A 42 12.77 -8.96 15.94
N GLU A 43 11.50 -9.03 16.31
CA GLU A 43 10.67 -10.23 16.15
C GLU A 43 10.35 -10.46 14.67
N THR A 44 10.46 -11.69 14.23
CA THR A 44 10.10 -12.09 12.86
C THR A 44 8.60 -11.91 12.66
N TRP A 45 8.21 -11.12 11.67
CA TRP A 45 6.79 -10.89 11.42
C TRP A 45 6.16 -12.19 10.90
N GLN A 46 5.06 -12.60 11.52
CA GLN A 46 4.27 -13.76 11.05
C GLN A 46 3.36 -13.41 9.86
N LEU A 47 3.54 -12.22 9.28
CA LEU A 47 2.79 -11.72 8.13
C LEU A 47 2.95 -12.69 6.95
N ARG A 48 1.82 -13.08 6.36
CA ARG A 48 1.79 -13.98 5.18
C ARG A 48 1.34 -13.27 3.92
N GLU A 49 0.44 -12.31 4.05
CA GLU A 49 -0.15 -11.58 2.94
C GLU A 49 -0.15 -10.09 3.28
N LEU A 50 0.35 -9.28 2.35
CA LEU A 50 0.30 -7.82 2.42
C LEU A 50 -0.51 -7.32 1.23
N GLU A 51 -1.47 -6.46 1.48
CA GLU A 51 -2.20 -5.71 0.46
C GLU A 51 -1.90 -4.23 0.60
N PHE A 52 -1.46 -3.63 -0.50
CA PHE A 52 -1.20 -2.21 -0.61
C PHE A 52 -2.15 -1.64 -1.65
N VAL A 53 -3.10 -0.82 -1.20
CA VAL A 53 -4.12 -0.17 -2.02
C VAL A 53 -3.67 1.25 -2.35
N GLY A 54 -3.85 1.65 -3.61
CA GLY A 54 -3.39 2.95 -4.12
C GLY A 54 -1.89 3.04 -4.34
N PHE A 55 -1.21 1.89 -4.47
CA PHE A 55 0.25 1.83 -4.65
C PHE A 55 0.71 2.66 -5.84
N ARG A 56 1.75 3.46 -5.64
CA ARG A 56 2.49 4.16 -6.69
C ARG A 56 3.97 3.88 -6.53
N PRO A 57 4.74 3.71 -7.63
CA PRO A 57 6.16 3.37 -7.54
C PRO A 57 7.05 4.57 -7.16
N ARG A 58 6.73 5.25 -6.05
CA ARG A 58 7.53 6.30 -5.43
C ARG A 58 8.61 5.67 -4.56
N GLU A 59 9.75 6.34 -4.45
CA GLU A 59 10.90 5.88 -3.65
C GLU A 59 10.51 5.45 -2.22
N GLN A 60 9.63 6.21 -1.57
CA GLN A 60 9.18 5.94 -0.21
C GLN A 60 8.35 4.65 -0.11
N GLU A 61 7.45 4.41 -1.06
CA GLU A 61 6.56 3.23 -1.08
C GLU A 61 7.35 1.97 -1.44
N ILE A 62 8.30 2.08 -2.38
CA ILE A 62 9.27 1.02 -2.70
C ILE A 62 10.14 0.67 -1.49
N SER A 63 10.72 1.67 -0.82
CA SER A 63 11.56 1.47 0.37
C SER A 63 10.79 0.81 1.52
N PHE A 64 9.54 1.22 1.71
CA PHE A 64 8.63 0.61 2.68
C PHE A 64 8.39 -0.88 2.38
N LEU A 65 7.96 -1.21 1.16
CA LEU A 65 7.66 -2.58 0.76
C LEU A 65 8.89 -3.49 0.87
N ARG A 66 10.06 -3.02 0.42
CA ARG A 66 11.33 -3.74 0.57
C ARG A 66 11.62 -4.07 2.03
N SER A 67 11.47 -3.08 2.92
CA SER A 67 11.69 -3.27 4.35
C SER A 67 10.72 -4.28 4.98
N VAL A 68 9.46 -4.31 4.52
CA VAL A 68 8.49 -5.33 4.97
C VAL A 68 8.89 -6.72 4.45
N MET A 69 9.25 -6.83 3.17
CA MET A 69 9.68 -8.08 2.54
C MET A 69 10.95 -8.66 3.18
N GLU A 70 11.87 -7.81 3.63
CA GLU A 70 13.09 -8.23 4.35
C GLU A 70 12.79 -8.74 5.77
N ARG A 71 11.83 -8.12 6.47
CA ARG A 71 11.53 -8.44 7.89
C ARG A 71 10.50 -9.56 8.05
N ALA A 72 9.60 -9.72 7.08
CA ALA A 72 8.56 -10.73 7.08
C ALA A 72 9.01 -11.97 6.29
N SER A 73 9.85 -12.80 6.92
CA SER A 73 10.35 -14.03 6.30
C SER A 73 9.26 -15.06 5.93
N ASN A 74 8.07 -14.93 6.53
CA ASN A 74 6.91 -15.76 6.21
C ASN A 74 5.98 -15.15 5.13
N LEU A 75 6.33 -13.97 4.61
CA LEU A 75 5.53 -13.28 3.60
C LEU A 75 5.51 -14.11 2.32
N LYS A 76 4.31 -14.42 1.85
CA LYS A 76 4.07 -15.20 0.64
C LYS A 76 3.58 -14.35 -0.50
N THR A 77 2.82 -13.31 -0.21
CA THR A 77 2.14 -12.53 -1.23
C THR A 77 2.13 -11.05 -0.87
N VAL A 78 2.46 -10.22 -1.86
CA VAL A 78 2.29 -8.76 -1.86
C VAL A 78 1.32 -8.43 -2.99
N LEU A 79 0.13 -7.95 -2.66
CA LEU A 79 -0.87 -7.49 -3.60
C LEU A 79 -0.76 -5.97 -3.73
N LEU A 80 -0.46 -5.49 -4.93
CA LEU A 80 -0.41 -4.07 -5.25
C LEU A 80 -1.69 -3.75 -6.01
N LYS A 81 -2.66 -3.15 -5.33
CA LYS A 81 -3.97 -2.81 -5.89
C LYS A 81 -4.04 -1.35 -6.25
N GLU A 82 -4.83 -1.07 -7.29
CA GLU A 82 -5.32 0.28 -7.52
C GLU A 82 -6.32 0.65 -6.43
N ASP A 83 -6.44 1.94 -6.20
CA ASP A 83 -7.51 2.54 -5.42
C ASP A 83 -8.76 2.62 -6.33
N GLU A 84 -9.42 1.49 -6.56
CA GLU A 84 -10.64 1.42 -7.38
C GLU A 84 -11.90 1.75 -6.58
N ASP A 85 -11.92 1.36 -5.31
CA ASP A 85 -12.99 1.65 -4.35
C ASP A 85 -12.48 2.69 -3.36
N LEU A 86 -13.08 3.87 -3.39
CA LEU A 86 -12.78 4.96 -2.48
C LEU A 86 -12.90 4.47 -1.03
N CYS A 87 -11.97 4.87 -0.14
CA CYS A 87 -12.26 4.79 1.31
C CYS A 87 -13.60 5.52 1.51
N GLU A 88 -14.52 4.99 2.34
CA GLU A 88 -15.88 5.56 2.51
C GLU A 88 -15.83 7.08 2.78
N ASP A 89 -14.78 7.55 3.45
CA ASP A 89 -14.55 8.96 3.74
C ASP A 89 -14.14 9.79 2.50
N CYS A 90 -13.36 9.20 1.59
CA CYS A 90 -12.85 9.82 0.37
C CYS A 90 -13.89 9.84 -0.77
N ASP A 91 -14.91 8.98 -0.75
CA ASP A 91 -15.97 8.93 -1.79
C ASP A 91 -16.75 10.25 -1.87
N SER A 92 -16.84 10.96 -0.75
CA SER A 92 -17.52 12.26 -0.66
C SER A 92 -16.74 13.45 -1.26
N MET A 93 -15.46 13.26 -1.61
CA MET A 93 -14.56 14.32 -2.08
C MET A 93 -14.46 14.29 -3.62
N SER A 94 -15.01 15.30 -4.31
CA SER A 94 -15.06 15.41 -5.78
C SER A 94 -13.71 15.66 -6.47
N THR A 95 -12.61 15.12 -5.94
CA THR A 95 -11.28 15.28 -6.54
C THR A 95 -11.03 14.19 -7.58
N PRO A 96 -10.62 14.53 -8.81
CA PRO A 96 -10.36 13.54 -9.85
C PRO A 96 -9.10 12.79 -9.50
N ARG A 97 -9.19 11.53 -9.07
CA ARG A 97 -8.01 10.76 -8.67
C ARG A 97 -8.17 9.29 -9.04
N GLY A 98 -7.46 8.92 -10.10
CA GLY A 98 -7.31 7.56 -10.57
C GLY A 98 -5.97 7.42 -11.30
N GLY A 99 -5.44 6.20 -11.26
CA GLY A 99 -4.27 5.75 -11.99
C GLY A 99 -2.97 5.86 -11.19
N PHE A 100 -2.46 4.73 -10.72
CA PHE A 100 -1.39 4.03 -11.43
C PHE A 100 -0.92 2.86 -10.56
N CYS A 101 -1.65 1.74 -10.62
CA CYS A 101 -0.88 0.52 -10.82
C CYS A 101 -0.22 0.65 -12.20
N PRO A 102 1.01 0.15 -12.37
CA PRO A 102 1.58 0.00 -13.69
C PRO A 102 0.62 -0.81 -14.58
N ALA A 103 -0.02 -0.15 -15.55
CA ALA A 103 -0.91 -0.79 -16.51
C ALA A 103 -0.09 -1.64 -17.51
N ASP A 104 1.13 -1.21 -17.79
CA ASP A 104 2.05 -1.90 -18.69
C ASP A 104 2.87 -2.97 -17.96
N LYS A 105 3.08 -4.10 -18.65
CA LYS A 105 3.86 -5.23 -18.15
C LYS A 105 5.32 -4.86 -17.91
N GLY A 106 5.91 -3.99 -18.73
CA GLY A 106 7.29 -3.52 -18.55
C GLY A 106 7.46 -2.68 -17.30
N GLU A 107 6.48 -1.83 -16.97
CA GLU A 107 6.47 -1.09 -15.71
C GLU A 107 6.33 -2.03 -14.50
N GLN A 108 5.46 -3.04 -14.59
CA GLN A 108 5.33 -4.08 -13.55
C GLN A 108 6.65 -4.82 -13.33
N GLU A 109 7.31 -5.26 -14.40
CA GLU A 109 8.61 -5.94 -14.33
C GLU A 109 9.69 -5.04 -13.71
N ALA A 110 9.69 -3.74 -14.04
CA ALA A 110 10.60 -2.77 -13.45
C ALA A 110 10.36 -2.58 -11.94
N ILE A 111 9.09 -2.56 -11.50
CA ILE A 111 8.73 -2.46 -10.08
C ILE A 111 9.10 -3.73 -9.33
N VAL A 112 8.79 -4.91 -9.88
CA VAL A 112 9.19 -6.19 -9.29
C VAL A 112 10.70 -6.23 -9.12
N ARG A 113 11.46 -5.87 -10.16
CA ARG A 113 12.92 -5.81 -10.09
C ARG A 113 13.39 -4.86 -8.99
N GLN A 114 12.81 -3.66 -8.88
CA GLN A 114 13.13 -2.71 -7.81
C GLN A 114 12.79 -3.23 -6.41
N LEU A 115 11.73 -4.02 -6.24
CA LEU A 115 11.34 -4.58 -4.96
C LEU A 115 12.19 -5.79 -4.55
N THR A 116 12.66 -6.58 -5.52
CA THR A 116 13.40 -7.83 -5.25
C THR A 116 14.92 -7.67 -5.26
N ASP A 117 15.46 -6.61 -5.88
CA ASP A 117 16.91 -6.42 -6.00
C ASP A 117 17.61 -6.38 -4.63
N GLY A 118 18.47 -7.36 -4.33
CA GLY A 118 19.16 -7.46 -3.03
C GLY A 118 18.29 -7.84 -1.83
N VAL A 119 17.00 -8.16 -2.03
CA VAL A 119 16.07 -8.57 -0.96
C VAL A 119 15.97 -10.09 -0.90
N GLN A 120 16.21 -10.68 0.26
CA GLN A 120 16.07 -12.13 0.50
C GLN A 120 14.61 -12.49 0.87
N SER A 121 13.68 -12.30 -0.06
CA SER A 121 12.26 -12.64 0.12
C SER A 121 11.79 -13.58 -0.99
N SER A 122 10.94 -14.55 -0.65
CA SER A 122 10.27 -15.45 -1.60
C SER A 122 8.83 -15.03 -1.91
N ALA A 123 8.40 -13.86 -1.42
CA ALA A 123 7.06 -13.36 -1.63
C ALA A 123 6.80 -13.10 -3.12
N GLN A 124 5.62 -13.50 -3.59
CA GLN A 124 5.14 -13.19 -4.94
C GLN A 124 4.47 -11.82 -4.93
N ILE A 125 4.84 -10.97 -5.89
CA ILE A 125 4.21 -9.66 -6.11
C ILE A 125 3.13 -9.83 -7.17
N ILE A 126 1.90 -9.42 -6.87
CA ILE A 126 0.72 -9.60 -7.72
C ILE A 126 0.07 -8.24 -7.99
N PHE A 127 -0.21 -7.97 -9.26
CA PHE A 127 -0.99 -6.82 -9.74
C PHE A 127 -2.35 -7.34 -10.26
N PRO A 128 -3.44 -7.25 -9.48
CA PRO A 128 -4.70 -7.94 -9.80
C PRO A 128 -5.45 -7.37 -11.02
N ASN A 129 -5.21 -6.11 -11.39
CA ASN A 129 -5.91 -5.45 -12.52
C ASN A 129 -5.11 -5.41 -13.83
N SER A 130 -4.09 -6.25 -14.00
CA SER A 130 -3.32 -6.35 -15.25
C SER A 130 -4.02 -7.17 -16.36
N GLY A 131 -5.34 -7.36 -16.27
CA GLY A 131 -6.14 -8.11 -17.21
C GLY A 131 -6.66 -7.23 -18.34
N GLY A 132 -5.91 -7.15 -19.45
CA GLY A 132 -6.39 -6.53 -20.67
C GLY A 132 -7.63 -7.24 -21.23
N SER A 133 -8.59 -6.45 -21.69
CA SER A 133 -9.49 -6.80 -22.81
C SER A 133 -9.18 -5.89 -23.98
#